data_AF-A0A5W7ZRW0-F1
#
_entry.id   AF-A0A5W7ZRW0-F1
#
_cell.length_a   1.000
_cell.length_b   1.000
_cell.length_c   1.000
_cell.angle_alpha   90.00
_cell.angle_beta   90.00
_cell.angle_gamma   90.00
#
_symmetry.space_group_name_H-M   'P 1'
#
loop_
_entity.id
_entity.type
_entity.pdbx_description
1 polymer ?
#
loop_
_entity_poly.entity_id
_entity_poly.type
_entity_poly.pdbx_seq_one_letter_code
_entity_poly.pdbx_strand_id
1 'polypeptide(L)'
;KGGTIQDIYVAEGDTVKKGELLAKVVNLDLQKEYQRYRTQKGYLDKDVNEISFILDKENESGLITLDGTRSLSNKEVKANIELVHSQIRAKELKKTSLDSEISGLQEKLSSKEKELALLAEEINILSPLVKKGISPYTNFLNKKQAYIKVKSEINDI
;
A
#
# COMPACT_ATOMS: atom_id res chain seq x y z
N LYS A 1 -15.06 50.49 3.17
CA LYS A 1 -13.70 50.38 2.57
C LYS A 1 -13.62 51.39 1.42
N GLY A 2 -12.75 52.40 1.54
CA GLY A 2 -12.62 53.45 0.50
C GLY A 2 -11.93 52.93 -0.76
N GLY A 3 -12.23 53.54 -1.90
CA GLY A 3 -11.53 53.31 -3.17
C GLY A 3 -11.12 54.66 -3.76
N THR A 4 -10.22 54.64 -4.72
CA THR A 4 -9.76 55.85 -5.41
C THR A 4 -10.72 56.18 -6.54
N ILE A 5 -11.14 57.45 -6.65
CA ILE A 5 -11.92 57.91 -7.80
C ILE A 5 -11.00 57.85 -9.03
N GLN A 6 -11.36 57.05 -10.02
CA GLN A 6 -10.65 56.94 -11.28
C GLN A 6 -11.12 58.01 -12.25
N ASP A 7 -12.44 58.12 -12.43
CA ASP A 7 -13.06 59.06 -13.36
C ASP A 7 -14.31 59.68 -12.72
N ILE A 8 -14.57 60.94 -13.03
CA ILE A 8 -15.83 61.64 -12.73
C ILE A 8 -16.43 62.05 -14.07
N TYR A 9 -17.68 61.68 -14.33
CA TYR A 9 -18.33 61.86 -15.62
C TYR A 9 -19.36 62.99 -15.63
N VAL A 10 -19.56 63.67 -14.49
CA VAL A 10 -20.57 64.70 -14.31
C VAL A 10 -19.97 65.96 -13.72
N ALA A 11 -20.46 67.12 -14.16
CA ALA A 11 -20.07 68.41 -13.63
C ALA A 11 -21.18 69.02 -12.77
N GLU A 12 -20.83 70.05 -12.00
CA GLU A 12 -21.79 70.75 -11.15
C GLU A 12 -22.84 71.46 -12.01
N GLY A 13 -24.12 71.12 -11.79
CA GLY A 13 -25.26 71.65 -12.55
C GLY A 13 -25.83 70.72 -13.62
N ASP A 14 -25.20 69.56 -13.88
CA ASP A 14 -25.72 68.58 -14.85
C ASP A 14 -27.00 67.89 -14.35
N THR A 15 -27.97 67.72 -15.26
CA THR A 15 -29.21 66.98 -14.97
C THR A 15 -29.02 65.50 -15.29
N VAL A 16 -28.90 64.67 -14.25
CA VAL A 16 -28.65 63.22 -14.39
C VAL A 16 -29.92 62.38 -14.21
N LYS A 17 -29.99 61.25 -14.90
CA LYS A 17 -31.08 60.28 -14.77
C LYS A 17 -30.77 59.22 -13.72
N LYS A 18 -31.82 58.62 -13.13
CA LYS A 18 -31.65 57.53 -12.15
C LYS A 18 -30.91 56.35 -12.81
N GLY A 19 -29.79 55.96 -12.22
CA GLY A 19 -28.92 54.88 -12.70
C GLY A 19 -27.75 55.33 -13.59
N GLU A 20 -27.65 56.63 -13.87
CA GLU A 20 -26.54 57.20 -14.63
C GLU A 20 -25.23 57.15 -13.81
N LEU A 21 -24.14 56.76 -14.48
CA LEU A 21 -22.83 56.60 -13.85
C LEU A 21 -22.19 57.96 -13.61
N LEU A 22 -22.13 58.38 -12.34
CA LEU A 22 -21.62 59.70 -11.96
C LEU A 22 -20.10 59.72 -11.83
N ALA A 23 -19.54 58.67 -11.22
CA ALA A 23 -18.10 58.52 -11.02
C ALA A 23 -17.75 57.03 -10.94
N LYS A 24 -16.55 56.71 -11.42
CA LYS A 24 -15.98 55.37 -11.33
C LYS A 24 -14.97 55.34 -10.20
N VAL A 25 -15.23 54.49 -9.20
CA VAL A 25 -14.31 54.27 -8.08
C VAL A 25 -13.61 52.93 -8.27
N VAL A 26 -12.28 52.94 -8.22
CA VAL A 26 -11.46 51.73 -8.25
C VAL A 26 -10.93 51.44 -6.86
N ASN A 27 -11.30 50.28 -6.34
CA ASN A 27 -10.72 49.76 -5.11
C ASN A 27 -9.63 48.73 -5.47
N LEU A 28 -8.38 49.20 -5.51
CA LEU A 28 -7.22 48.37 -5.87
C LEU A 28 -7.03 47.20 -4.89
N ASP A 29 -7.34 47.39 -3.61
CA ASP A 29 -7.22 46.33 -2.60
C ASP A 29 -8.27 45.24 -2.82
N LEU A 30 -9.51 45.63 -3.13
CA LEU A 30 -10.57 44.69 -3.48
C LEU A 30 -10.26 43.93 -4.79
N GLN A 31 -9.67 44.60 -5.78
CA GLN A 31 -9.23 43.94 -7.01
C GLN A 31 -8.10 42.94 -6.75
N LYS A 32 -7.10 43.30 -5.94
CA LYS A 32 -6.03 42.38 -5.54
C LYS A 32 -6.57 41.17 -4.79
N GLU A 33 -7.48 41.40 -3.84
CA GLU A 33 -8.12 40.34 -3.07
C GLU A 33 -8.94 39.40 -3.97
N TYR A 34 -9.72 39.96 -4.90
CA TYR A 34 -10.45 39.18 -5.90
C TYR A 34 -9.52 38.33 -6.78
N GLN A 35 -8.43 38.91 -7.30
CA GLN A 35 -7.48 38.17 -8.13
C GLN A 35 -6.75 37.07 -7.33
N ARG A 36 -6.46 37.31 -6.05
CA ARG A 36 -5.86 36.30 -5.15
C ARG A 36 -6.80 35.11 -4.99
N TYR A 37 -8.06 35.34 -4.64
CA TYR A 37 -9.03 34.25 -4.47
C TYR A 37 -9.33 33.52 -5.78
N ARG A 38 -9.43 34.25 -6.90
CA ARG A 38 -9.62 33.64 -8.22
C ARG A 38 -8.46 32.71 -8.58
N THR A 39 -7.23 33.17 -8.36
CA THR A 39 -6.03 32.37 -8.60
C THR A 39 -5.98 31.14 -7.69
N GLN A 40 -6.26 31.33 -6.40
CA GLN A 40 -6.30 30.23 -5.42
C GLN A 40 -7.36 29.18 -5.78
N LYS A 41 -8.56 29.62 -6.15
CA LYS A 41 -9.61 28.72 -6.63
C LYS A 41 -9.14 27.94 -7.87
N GLY A 42 -8.51 28.62 -8.83
CA GLY A 42 -8.00 27.96 -10.03
C GLY A 42 -6.92 26.90 -9.77
N TYR A 43 -6.11 27.06 -8.72
CA TYR A 43 -5.19 26.01 -8.28
C TYR A 43 -5.94 24.83 -7.65
N LEU A 44 -6.88 25.10 -6.75
CA LEU A 44 -7.68 24.04 -6.10
C LEU A 44 -8.52 23.26 -7.11
N ASP A 45 -9.12 23.92 -8.10
CA ASP A 45 -9.89 23.25 -9.15
C ASP A 45 -8.99 22.28 -9.96
N LYS A 46 -7.73 22.65 -10.22
CA LYS A 46 -6.75 21.76 -10.87
C LYS A 46 -6.39 20.57 -9.99
N ASP A 47 -6.14 20.82 -8.71
CA ASP A 47 -5.82 19.76 -7.74
C ASP A 47 -6.97 18.75 -7.64
N VAL A 48 -8.22 19.22 -7.54
CA VAL A 48 -9.41 18.36 -7.48
C VAL A 48 -9.56 17.53 -8.75
N ASN A 49 -9.36 18.13 -9.93
CA ASN A 49 -9.45 17.40 -11.20
C ASN A 49 -8.36 16.33 -11.33
N GLU A 50 -7.14 16.65 -10.90
CA GLU A 50 -6.01 15.73 -10.96
C GLU A 50 -6.21 14.53 -10.03
N ILE A 51 -6.67 14.77 -8.79
CA ILE A 51 -7.03 13.70 -7.83
C ILE A 51 -8.17 12.84 -8.37
N SER A 52 -9.21 13.45 -8.94
CA SER A 52 -10.36 12.71 -9.47
C SER A 52 -9.95 11.81 -10.64
N PHE A 53 -9.11 12.32 -11.56
CA PHE A 53 -8.58 11.54 -12.67
C PHE A 53 -7.76 10.31 -12.22
N ILE A 54 -6.97 10.47 -11.16
CA ILE A 54 -6.19 9.39 -10.54
C ILE A 54 -7.12 8.31 -9.98
N LEU A 55 -8.15 8.71 -9.23
CA LEU A 55 -9.13 7.78 -8.65
C LEU A 55 -9.91 7.03 -9.74
N ASP A 56 -10.31 7.72 -10.80
CA ASP A 56 -11.05 7.12 -11.91
C ASP A 56 -10.17 6.13 -12.71
N LYS A 57 -8.88 6.42 -12.87
CA LYS A 57 -7.94 5.54 -13.59
C LYS A 57 -7.66 4.23 -12.85
N GLU A 58 -7.69 4.24 -11.52
CA GLU A 58 -7.56 3.02 -10.72
C GLU A 58 -8.73 2.05 -10.96
N ASN A 59 -9.93 2.57 -11.24
CA ASN A 59 -11.12 1.75 -11.50
C ASN A 59 -11.09 0.99 -12.84
N GLU A 60 -10.28 1.43 -13.82
CA GLU A 60 -10.26 0.82 -15.16
C GLU A 60 -9.03 -0.08 -15.42
N SER A 61 -7.90 0.11 -14.73
CA SER A 61 -6.64 -0.55 -15.12
C SER A 61 -5.71 -0.95 -13.96
N GLY A 62 -6.15 -0.81 -12.71
CA GLY A 62 -5.30 -1.09 -11.56
C GLY A 62 -4.25 -0.01 -11.27
N LEU A 63 -3.43 -0.29 -10.26
CA LEU A 63 -2.50 0.61 -9.57
C LEU A 63 -1.77 1.59 -10.51
N ILE A 64 -1.85 2.89 -10.22
CA ILE A 64 -1.13 3.91 -11.00
C ILE A 64 0.36 3.63 -10.95
N THR A 65 1.00 3.38 -12.10
CA THR A 65 2.45 3.15 -12.17
C THR A 65 3.25 4.40 -11.79
N LEU A 66 4.44 4.20 -11.23
CA LEU A 66 5.34 5.30 -10.83
C LEU A 66 5.64 6.26 -12.01
N ASP A 67 5.73 5.75 -13.24
CA ASP A 67 5.94 6.58 -14.43
C ASP A 67 4.72 7.43 -14.81
N GLY A 68 3.50 6.99 -14.46
CA GLY A 68 2.27 7.78 -14.60
C GLY A 68 2.21 8.98 -13.65
N THR A 69 3.09 9.06 -12.64
CA THR A 69 3.15 10.20 -11.72
C THR A 69 3.93 11.40 -12.28
N ARG A 70 4.66 11.24 -13.39
CA ARG A 70 5.46 12.34 -13.98
C ARG A 70 4.60 13.44 -14.58
N SER A 71 3.39 13.11 -15.02
CA SER A 71 2.42 14.08 -15.54
C SER A 71 1.63 14.80 -14.45
N LEU A 72 1.82 14.41 -13.18
CA LEU A 72 1.12 15.00 -12.04
C LEU A 72 1.80 16.30 -11.61
N SER A 73 0.99 17.34 -11.47
CA SER A 73 1.43 18.66 -11.01
C SER A 73 1.35 18.77 -9.48
N ASN A 74 0.47 17.99 -8.85
CA ASN A 74 0.27 18.00 -7.42
C ASN A 74 1.36 17.19 -6.69
N LYS A 75 2.22 17.89 -5.94
CA LYS A 75 3.35 17.30 -5.23
C LYS A 75 2.93 16.35 -4.10
N GLU A 76 1.86 16.67 -3.38
CA GLU A 76 1.39 15.85 -2.26
C GLU A 76 0.84 14.52 -2.76
N VAL A 77 0.05 14.57 -3.83
CA VAL A 77 -0.50 13.38 -4.49
C VAL A 77 0.62 12.49 -5.03
N LYS A 78 1.63 13.09 -5.67
CA LYS A 78 2.81 12.34 -6.12
C LYS A 78 3.53 11.63 -4.98
N ALA A 79 3.80 12.34 -3.88
CA ALA A 79 4.45 11.76 -2.70
C ALA A 79 3.62 10.63 -2.07
N ASN A 80 2.30 10.78 -2.02
CA ASN A 80 1.40 9.75 -1.51
C ASN A 80 1.43 8.49 -2.39
N ILE A 81 1.41 8.64 -3.71
CA ILE A 81 1.52 7.52 -4.64
C ILE A 81 2.87 6.80 -4.45
N GLU A 82 3.98 7.54 -4.40
CA GLU A 82 5.31 6.95 -4.15
C GLU A 82 5.38 6.19 -2.82
N LEU A 83 4.75 6.73 -1.76
CA LEU A 83 4.67 6.10 -0.46
C LEU A 83 3.86 4.79 -0.51
N VAL A 84 2.70 4.80 -1.16
CA VAL A 84 1.88 3.59 -1.33
C VAL A 84 2.64 2.52 -2.13
N HIS A 85 3.34 2.90 -3.21
CA HIS A 85 4.22 1.98 -3.96
C HIS A 85 5.31 1.37 -3.09
N SER A 86 5.96 2.19 -2.26
CA SER A 86 6.98 1.72 -1.33
C SER A 86 6.41 0.71 -0.32
N GLN A 87 5.21 0.99 0.20
CA GLN A 87 4.50 0.07 1.10
C GLN A 87 4.15 -1.24 0.41
N ILE A 88 3.60 -1.20 -0.81
CA ILE A 88 3.29 -2.39 -1.61
C ILE A 88 4.55 -3.22 -1.82
N ARG A 89 5.65 -2.58 -2.25
CA ARG A 89 6.93 -3.28 -2.45
C ARG A 89 7.44 -3.93 -1.17
N ALA A 90 7.35 -3.25 -0.03
CA ALA A 90 7.75 -3.81 1.26
C ALA A 90 6.89 -5.03 1.65
N LYS A 91 5.58 -4.99 1.39
CA LYS A 91 4.68 -6.12 1.61
C LYS A 91 4.98 -7.30 0.67
N GLU A 92 5.28 -7.02 -0.60
CA GLU A 92 5.61 -8.08 -1.56
C GLU A 92 6.92 -8.77 -1.21
N LEU A 93 7.95 -8.01 -0.79
CA LEU A 93 9.18 -8.59 -0.27
C LEU A 93 8.95 -9.48 0.96
N LYS A 94 8.09 -9.04 1.88
CA LYS A 94 7.72 -9.85 3.05
C LYS A 94 6.98 -11.13 2.66
N LYS A 95 6.09 -11.05 1.68
CA LYS A 95 5.37 -12.22 1.15
C LYS A 95 6.35 -13.23 0.54
N THR A 96 7.27 -12.79 -0.32
CA THR A 96 8.31 -13.67 -0.90
C THR A 96 9.21 -14.30 0.17
N SER A 97 9.53 -13.57 1.25
CA SER A 97 10.29 -14.12 2.38
C SER A 97 9.50 -15.24 3.08
N LEU A 98 8.22 -15.01 3.36
CA LEU A 98 7.36 -16.01 3.98
C LEU A 98 7.16 -17.24 3.08
N ASP A 99 7.01 -17.05 1.76
CA ASP A 99 6.93 -18.16 0.81
C ASP A 99 8.19 -19.03 0.85
N SER A 100 9.36 -18.40 1.00
CA SER A 100 10.64 -19.09 1.15
C SER A 100 10.72 -19.86 2.48
N GLU A 101 10.25 -19.26 3.58
CA GLU A 101 10.18 -19.91 4.89
C GLU A 101 9.23 -21.12 4.88
N ILE A 102 8.05 -20.98 4.28
CA ILE A 102 7.08 -22.06 4.09
C ILE A 102 7.70 -23.20 3.29
N SER A 103 8.40 -22.87 2.19
CA SER A 103 9.06 -23.87 1.36
C SER A 103 10.12 -24.64 2.16
N GLY A 104 10.93 -23.95 2.96
CA GLY A 104 11.91 -24.58 3.86
C GLY A 104 11.27 -25.47 4.93
N LEU A 105 10.12 -25.06 5.50
CA LEU A 105 9.37 -25.88 6.44
C LEU A 105 8.79 -27.14 5.77
N GLN A 106 8.28 -27.02 4.54
CA GLN A 106 7.79 -28.16 3.77
C GLN A 106 8.90 -29.17 3.45
N GLU A 107 10.10 -28.70 3.08
CA GLU A 107 11.26 -29.58 2.88
C GLU A 107 11.67 -30.30 4.15
N LYS A 108 11.66 -29.59 5.28
CA LYS A 108 11.96 -30.16 6.61
C LYS A 108 10.93 -31.21 6.99
N LEU A 109 9.64 -30.94 6.78
CA LEU A 109 8.54 -31.87 7.03
C LEU A 109 8.71 -33.14 6.19
N SER A 110 8.89 -33.02 4.87
CA SER A 110 9.09 -34.17 3.97
C SER A 110 10.32 -34.99 4.36
N SER A 111 11.40 -34.34 4.80
CA SER A 111 12.60 -35.04 5.27
C SER A 111 12.34 -35.84 6.55
N LYS A 112 11.58 -35.27 7.48
CA LYS A 112 11.17 -35.94 8.73
C LYS A 112 10.20 -37.09 8.49
N GLU A 113 9.27 -36.95 7.55
CA GLU A 113 8.37 -38.04 7.14
C GLU A 113 9.14 -39.23 6.57
N LYS A 114 10.17 -38.98 5.75
CA LYS A 114 11.08 -40.03 5.26
C LYS A 114 11.86 -40.70 6.39
N GLU A 115 12.40 -39.92 7.33
CA GLU A 115 13.08 -40.44 8.53
C GLU A 115 12.15 -41.35 9.35
N LEU A 116 10.90 -40.92 9.55
CA LEU A 116 9.89 -41.68 10.26
C LEU A 116 9.51 -42.99 9.56
N ALA A 117 9.40 -42.97 8.22
CA ALA A 117 9.14 -44.16 7.42
C ALA A 117 10.28 -45.19 7.53
N LEU A 118 11.53 -44.75 7.47
CA LEU A 118 12.70 -45.62 7.66
C LEU A 118 12.72 -46.24 9.07
N LEU A 119 12.45 -45.44 10.11
CA LEU A 119 12.36 -45.96 11.48
C LEU A 119 11.23 -46.99 11.63
N ALA A 120 10.08 -46.79 10.97
CA ALA A 120 9.00 -47.76 10.96
C ALA A 120 9.44 -49.08 10.30
N GLU A 121 10.17 -49.01 9.18
CA GLU A 121 10.72 -50.18 8.50
C GLU A 121 11.73 -50.93 9.38
N GLU A 122 12.67 -50.23 10.02
CA GLU A 122 13.62 -50.82 10.97
C GLU A 122 12.90 -51.52 12.13
N ILE A 123 11.85 -50.90 12.70
CA ILE A 123 11.03 -51.49 13.76
C ILE A 123 10.33 -52.77 13.27
N ASN A 124 9.80 -52.76 12.04
CA ASN A 124 9.15 -53.92 11.44
C ASN A 124 10.12 -55.08 11.21
N ILE A 125 11.36 -54.80 10.82
CA ILE A 125 12.44 -55.80 10.67
C ILE A 125 12.89 -56.34 12.03
N LEU A 126 13.07 -55.47 13.04
CA LEU A 126 13.54 -55.87 14.36
C LEU A 126 12.49 -56.65 15.16
N SER A 127 11.20 -56.35 15.00
CA SER A 127 10.12 -57.01 15.75
C SER A 127 10.17 -58.55 15.73
N PRO A 128 10.24 -59.23 14.57
CA PRO A 128 10.36 -60.69 14.54
C PRO A 128 11.72 -61.19 15.06
N LEU A 129 12.82 -60.45 14.86
CA LEU A 129 14.15 -60.85 15.33
C LEU A 129 14.23 -60.87 16.85
N VAL A 130 13.64 -59.87 17.49
CA VAL A 130 13.53 -59.81 18.96
C VAL A 130 12.63 -60.91 19.49
N LYS A 131 11.48 -61.18 18.84
CA LYS A 131 10.58 -62.29 19.23
C LYS A 131 11.29 -63.65 19.16
N LYS A 132 12.20 -63.82 18.19
CA LYS A 132 13.04 -65.02 18.04
C LYS A 132 14.26 -65.05 18.97
N GLY A 133 14.46 -64.02 19.80
CA GLY A 133 15.62 -63.91 20.70
C GLY A 133 16.95 -63.61 20.00
N ILE A 134 16.94 -63.26 18.71
CA ILE A 134 18.13 -63.01 17.89
C ILE A 134 18.69 -61.61 18.13
N SER A 135 17.82 -60.64 18.43
CA SER A 135 18.19 -59.24 18.65
C SER A 135 17.78 -58.76 20.04
N PRO A 136 18.58 -57.89 20.71
CA PRO A 136 18.22 -57.34 22.02
C PRO A 136 16.96 -56.47 21.99
N TYR A 137 16.08 -56.64 23.00
CA TYR A 137 14.87 -55.82 23.16
C TYR A 137 15.19 -54.33 23.37
N THR A 138 16.32 -54.02 24.01
CA THR A 138 16.79 -52.64 24.22
C THR A 138 16.98 -51.88 22.91
N ASN A 139 17.53 -52.53 21.89
CA ASN A 139 17.71 -51.92 20.58
C ASN A 139 16.37 -51.59 19.91
N PHE A 140 15.41 -52.53 19.99
CA PHE A 140 14.06 -52.31 19.49
C PHE A 140 13.32 -51.18 20.21
N LEU A 141 13.49 -51.07 21.53
CA LEU A 141 12.92 -49.98 22.32
C LEU A 141 13.51 -48.63 21.92
N ASN A 142 14.83 -48.55 21.72
CA ASN A 142 15.50 -47.33 21.27
C ASN A 142 14.96 -46.85 19.92
N LYS A 143 14.75 -47.77 18.96
CA LYS A 143 14.16 -47.44 17.66
C LYS A 143 12.72 -46.94 17.78
N LYS A 144 11.91 -47.54 18.66
CA LYS A 144 10.56 -47.05 18.98
C LYS A 144 10.57 -45.66 19.60
N GLN A 145 11.48 -45.38 20.53
CA GLN A 145 11.62 -44.05 21.13
C GLN A 145 12.01 -43.01 20.09
N ALA A 146 12.95 -43.33 19.20
CA ALA A 146 13.33 -42.46 18.09
C ALA A 146 12.13 -42.18 17.16
N TYR A 147 11.36 -43.21 16.81
CA TYR A 147 10.14 -43.05 15.99
C TYR A 147 9.13 -42.07 16.64
N ILE A 148 8.87 -42.23 17.94
CA ILE A 148 7.95 -41.35 18.67
C ILE A 148 8.50 -39.91 18.72
N LYS A 149 9.81 -39.75 18.93
CA LYS A 149 10.45 -38.43 18.94
C LYS A 149 10.29 -37.71 17.60
N VAL A 150 10.62 -38.37 16.49
CA VAL A 150 10.47 -37.79 15.14
C VAL A 150 9.00 -37.49 14.85
N LYS A 151 8.07 -38.36 15.28
CA LYS A 151 6.63 -38.11 15.16
C LYS A 151 6.17 -36.86 15.92
N SER A 152 6.72 -36.62 17.11
CA SER A 152 6.46 -35.39 17.87
C SER A 152 7.01 -34.17 17.13
N GLU A 153 8.25 -34.25 16.65
CA GLU A 153 8.89 -33.17 15.89
C GLU A 153 8.10 -32.79 14.62
N ILE A 154 7.43 -33.75 13.97
CA ILE A 154 6.54 -33.51 12.83
C ILE A 154 5.27 -32.76 13.27
N ASN A 155 4.67 -33.14 14.40
CA ASN A 155 3.45 -32.49 14.90
C ASN A 155 3.69 -31.05 15.39
N ASP A 156 4.93 -30.73 15.76
CA ASP A 156 5.34 -29.41 16.22
C ASP A 156 5.67 -28.44 15.07
N ILE A 157 5.68 -28.92 13.81
CA ILE A 157 5.84 -28.13 12.58
C ILE A 157 4.46 -27.70 12.08
#